data_AF-A0A2P8DS38-F1
#
_entry.id   AF-A0A2P8DS38-F1
#
_cell.length_a   1.000
_cell.length_b   1.000
_cell.length_c   1.000
_cell.angle_alpha   90.00
_cell.angle_beta   90.00
_cell.angle_gamma   90.00
#
_symmetry.space_group_name_H-M   'P 1'
#
loop_
_entity.id
_entity.type
_entity.pdbx_description
1 polymer ?
#
loop_
_entity_poly.entity_id
_entity_poly.type
_entity_poly.pdbx_seq_one_letter_code
_entity_poly.pdbx_strand_id
1 'polypeptide(L)'
;MTIVEFLNARLVEDEQSAQWALSATATPARLASEILAKRRVIEGYNAAYRECTRALEEAARVAGRRRGAEHAAQPPVTDGPLSALWAWREALKHIAAVYRDHPDYDSAWRA
;
A
#
# COMPACT_ATOMS: atom_id res chain seq x y z
N MET A 1 -3.22 8.02 12.51
CA MET A 1 -3.06 6.66 11.98
C MET A 1 -2.98 6.73 10.47
N THR A 2 -2.09 5.94 9.84
CA THR A 2 -2.01 5.82 8.38
C THR A 2 -2.97 4.76 7.85
N ILE A 3 -3.31 4.81 6.56
CA ILE A 3 -4.16 3.79 5.92
C ILE A 3 -3.56 2.37 6.05
N VAL A 4 -2.23 2.25 6.03
CA VAL A 4 -1.53 0.96 6.18
C VAL A 4 -1.64 0.44 7.61
N GLU A 5 -1.44 1.31 8.61
CA GLU A 5 -1.61 0.95 10.03
C GLU A 5 -3.04 0.49 10.30
N PHE A 6 -4.02 1.25 9.82
CA PHE A 6 -5.44 0.91 9.92
C PHE A 6 -5.73 -0.47 9.32
N LEU A 7 -5.35 -0.67 8.05
CA LEU A 7 -5.62 -1.92 7.36
C LEU A 7 -4.92 -3.12 8.00
N ASN A 8 -3.69 -2.96 8.48
CA ASN A 8 -3.02 -4.03 9.21
C ASN A 8 -3.76 -4.40 10.50
N ALA A 9 -4.23 -3.42 11.27
CA ALA A 9 -5.02 -3.67 12.47
C ALA A 9 -6.32 -4.41 12.13
N ARG A 10 -7.04 -3.97 11.09
CA ARG A 10 -8.29 -4.63 10.65
C ARG A 10 -8.07 -6.06 10.18
N LEU A 11 -6.99 -6.31 9.43
CA LEU A 11 -6.68 -7.66 8.97
C LEU A 11 -6.33 -8.62 10.11
N VAL A 12 -5.66 -8.12 11.16
CA VAL A 12 -5.38 -8.94 12.36
C VAL A 12 -6.69 -9.32 13.07
N GLU A 13 -7.65 -8.39 13.18
CA GLU A 13 -8.96 -8.69 13.76
C GLU A 13 -9.79 -9.64 12.88
N ASP A 14 -9.75 -9.47 11.56
CA ASP A 14 -10.39 -10.39 10.60
C ASP A 14 -9.80 -11.81 10.72
N GLU A 15 -8.48 -11.93 10.89
CA GLU A 15 -7.79 -13.21 11.12
C GLU A 15 -8.24 -13.89 12.42
N GLN A 16 -8.33 -13.13 13.51
CA GLN A 16 -8.80 -13.65 14.80
C GLN A 16 -10.26 -14.10 14.70
N SER A 17 -11.10 -13.29 14.05
CA SER A 17 -12.52 -13.60 13.82
C SER A 17 -12.68 -14.83 12.94
N ALA A 18 -11.86 -14.96 11.89
CA ALA A 18 -11.81 -16.14 11.02
C ALA A 18 -11.44 -17.40 11.82
N GLN A 19 -10.42 -17.31 12.67
CA GLN A 19 -9.98 -18.43 13.52
C GLN A 19 -11.06 -18.90 14.49
N TRP A 20 -11.88 -17.98 15.01
CA TRP A 20 -13.00 -18.33 15.88
C TRP A 20 -14.17 -18.92 15.08
N ALA A 21 -14.52 -18.35 13.93
CA ALA A 21 -15.59 -18.83 13.04
C ALA A 21 -15.29 -20.21 12.44
N LEU A 22 -14.01 -20.49 12.20
CA LEU A 22 -13.47 -21.78 11.77
C LEU A 22 -13.84 -22.93 12.71
N SER A 23 -13.97 -22.62 13.99
CA SER A 23 -14.40 -23.58 15.01
C SER A 23 -15.90 -23.87 14.94
N ALA A 24 -16.66 -23.15 14.09
CA ALA A 24 -18.12 -23.20 14.01
C ALA A 24 -18.70 -23.60 12.62
N THR A 25 -18.08 -23.26 11.47
CA THR A 25 -18.65 -23.54 10.12
C THR A 25 -17.64 -23.64 8.95
N ALA A 26 -18.06 -24.28 7.83
CA ALA A 26 -17.24 -24.82 6.73
C ALA A 26 -16.91 -23.91 5.51
N THR A 27 -16.70 -22.59 5.69
CA THR A 27 -16.02 -21.74 4.67
C THR A 27 -14.60 -21.23 5.01
N PRO A 28 -13.73 -22.01 5.69
CA PRO A 28 -12.35 -21.64 6.04
C PRO A 28 -11.50 -21.03 4.93
N ALA A 29 -11.42 -21.73 3.81
CA ALA A 29 -10.33 -21.56 2.87
C ALA A 29 -10.49 -20.27 2.06
N ARG A 30 -11.74 -19.89 1.79
CA ARG A 30 -12.05 -18.64 1.08
C ARG A 30 -11.70 -17.42 1.92
N LEU A 31 -12.13 -17.37 3.17
CA LEU A 31 -11.84 -16.24 4.07
C LEU A 31 -10.34 -16.08 4.29
N ALA A 32 -9.62 -17.18 4.52
CA ALA A 32 -8.16 -17.16 4.62
C ALA A 32 -7.50 -16.64 3.33
N SER A 33 -8.01 -17.04 2.16
CA SER A 33 -7.50 -16.57 0.87
C SER A 33 -7.77 -15.08 0.65
N GLU A 34 -8.93 -14.56 1.07
CA GLU A 34 -9.28 -13.14 0.99
C GLU A 34 -8.37 -12.29 1.88
N ILE A 35 -8.12 -12.73 3.12
CA ILE A 35 -7.18 -12.08 4.04
C ILE A 35 -5.76 -12.06 3.45
N LEU A 36 -5.28 -13.20 2.95
CA LEU A 36 -3.97 -13.29 2.31
C LEU A 36 -3.85 -12.39 1.09
N ALA A 37 -4.90 -12.29 0.27
CA ALA A 37 -4.94 -11.38 -0.86
C ALA A 37 -4.82 -9.92 -0.42
N LYS A 38 -5.59 -9.49 0.60
CA LYS A 38 -5.50 -8.14 1.16
C LYS A 38 -4.11 -7.84 1.73
N ARG A 39 -3.46 -8.81 2.42
CA ARG A 39 -2.07 -8.66 2.90
C ARG A 39 -1.08 -8.43 1.76
N ARG A 40 -1.18 -9.22 0.69
CA ARG A 40 -0.30 -9.07 -0.49
C ARG A 40 -0.44 -7.70 -1.15
N VAL A 41 -1.64 -7.11 -1.16
CA VAL A 41 -1.85 -5.74 -1.66
C VAL A 41 -1.10 -4.72 -0.79
N ILE A 42 -1.17 -4.85 0.54
CA ILE A 42 -0.43 -3.98 1.47
C ILE A 42 1.09 -4.15 1.29
N GLU A 43 1.57 -5.37 1.13
CA GLU A 43 2.97 -5.67 0.84
C GLU A 43 3.43 -5.05 -0.49
N GLY A 44 2.59 -5.12 -1.52
CA GLY A 44 2.81 -4.48 -2.83
C GLY A 44 2.94 -2.96 -2.71
N TYR A 45 2.05 -2.31 -1.97
CA TYR A 45 2.15 -0.88 -1.67
C TYR A 45 3.48 -0.54 -0.96
N ASN A 46 3.84 -1.30 0.08
CA ASN A 46 5.08 -1.06 0.82
C ASN A 46 6.33 -1.26 -0.06
N ALA A 47 6.30 -2.23 -0.99
CA ALA A 47 7.36 -2.43 -1.96
C ALA A 47 7.48 -1.24 -2.92
N ALA A 48 6.36 -0.80 -3.51
CA ALA A 48 6.32 0.35 -4.41
C ALA A 48 6.75 1.65 -3.71
N TYR A 49 6.37 1.83 -2.43
CA TYR A 49 6.79 2.98 -1.64
C TYR A 49 8.32 3.02 -1.45
N ARG A 50 8.93 1.87 -1.13
CA ARG A 50 10.40 1.75 -1.01
C ARG A 50 11.09 2.00 -2.35
N GLU A 51 10.56 1.46 -3.45
CA GLU A 51 11.11 1.66 -4.78
C GLU A 51 11.04 3.14 -5.21
N CYS A 52 9.89 3.78 -5.01
CA CYS A 52 9.71 5.21 -5.30
C CYS A 52 10.66 6.07 -4.47
N THR A 53 10.80 5.79 -3.17
CA THR A 53 11.75 6.50 -2.30
C THR A 53 13.19 6.35 -2.79
N ARG A 54 13.62 5.12 -3.13
CA ARG A 54 14.96 4.87 -3.68
C ARG A 54 15.20 5.60 -5.01
N ALA A 55 14.21 5.62 -5.89
CA ALA A 55 14.30 6.32 -7.18
C ALA A 55 14.47 7.84 -6.99
N LEU A 56 13.72 8.42 -6.04
CA LEU A 56 13.84 9.84 -5.69
C LEU A 56 15.20 10.18 -5.06
N GLU A 57 15.70 9.34 -4.15
CA GLU A 57 17.03 9.50 -3.54
C GLU A 57 18.15 9.45 -4.58
N GLU A 58 18.09 8.52 -5.54
CA GLU A 58 19.08 8.42 -6.60
C GLU A 58 19.00 9.63 -7.56
N ALA A 59 17.78 10.06 -7.92
CA ALA A 59 17.59 11.25 -8.74
C ALA A 59 18.19 12.50 -8.07
N ALA A 60 17.99 12.66 -6.75
CA ALA A 60 18.58 13.75 -5.98
C ALA A 60 20.12 13.68 -5.95
N ARG A 61 20.69 12.48 -5.79
CA ARG A 61 22.15 12.26 -5.85
C ARG A 61 22.73 12.61 -7.22
N VAL A 62 22.09 12.19 -8.31
CA VAL A 62 22.52 12.51 -9.68
C VAL A 62 22.40 14.01 -9.95
N ALA A 63 21.31 14.65 -9.54
CA ALA A 63 21.13 16.09 -9.69
C ALA A 63 22.18 16.89 -8.90
N GLY A 64 22.52 16.46 -7.68
CA GLY A 64 23.60 17.04 -6.89
C GLY A 64 24.98 16.90 -7.55
N ARG A 65 25.25 15.78 -8.24
CA ARG A 65 26.48 15.56 -9.01
C ARG A 65 26.54 16.38 -10.31
N ARG A 66 25.42 16.60 -10.99
CA ARG A 66 25.35 17.38 -12.25
C ARG A 66 25.41 18.89 -12.04
N ARG A 67 25.27 19.40 -10.82
CA ARG A 67 25.39 20.84 -10.54
C ARG A 67 26.81 21.41 -10.80
N GLY A 68 27.80 20.56 -11.11
CA GLY A 68 29.14 20.95 -11.60
C GLY A 68 29.40 20.66 -13.09
N ALA A 69 28.43 20.13 -13.85
CA ALA A 69 28.57 19.84 -15.27
C ALA A 69 27.37 20.43 -16.01
N GLU A 70 27.57 21.62 -16.60
CA GLU A 70 26.62 22.27 -17.49
C GLU A 70 26.26 21.31 -18.63
N HIS A 71 25.04 20.78 -18.64
CA HIS A 71 24.13 20.57 -19.77
C HIS A 71 22.92 19.76 -19.28
N ALA A 72 21.74 20.39 -19.35
CA ALA A 72 20.47 19.90 -18.83
C ALA A 72 19.92 18.74 -19.68
N ALA A 73 20.29 17.51 -19.36
CA ALA A 73 19.45 16.36 -19.67
C ALA A 73 18.34 16.28 -18.62
N GLN A 74 17.09 16.52 -19.05
CA GLN A 74 15.89 16.31 -18.24
C GLN A 74 15.98 14.97 -17.50
N PRO A 75 15.64 14.90 -16.20
CA PRO A 75 15.63 13.63 -15.49
C PRO A 75 14.68 12.69 -16.24
N PRO A 76 15.07 11.42 -16.47
CA PRO A 76 14.18 10.46 -17.08
C PRO A 76 12.92 10.42 -16.21
N VAL A 77 11.80 10.72 -16.85
CA VAL A 77 10.47 10.76 -16.27
C VAL A 77 10.30 9.54 -15.35
N THR A 78 10.22 9.79 -14.04
CA THR A 78 10.07 8.77 -12.99
C THR A 78 8.65 8.22 -12.94
N ASP A 79 7.96 8.13 -14.08
CA ASP A 79 6.54 7.78 -14.13
C ASP A 79 6.31 6.35 -13.65
N GLY A 80 7.24 5.41 -13.89
CA GLY A 80 7.07 4.01 -13.50
C GLY A 80 6.85 3.81 -11.99
N PRO A 81 7.84 4.12 -11.12
CA PRO A 81 7.70 3.91 -9.68
C PRO A 81 6.60 4.76 -9.03
N LEU A 82 6.42 6.00 -9.51
CA LEU A 82 5.42 6.90 -8.95
C LEU A 82 4.00 6.45 -9.33
N SER A 83 3.75 6.11 -10.61
CA SER A 83 2.45 5.60 -11.05
C SER A 83 2.10 4.27 -10.39
N ALA A 84 3.07 3.37 -10.22
CA ALA A 84 2.86 2.12 -9.48
C ALA A 84 2.45 2.40 -8.02
N LEU A 85 3.12 3.33 -7.33
CA LEU A 85 2.78 3.71 -5.97
C LEU A 85 1.35 4.28 -5.88
N TRP A 86 0.93 5.11 -6.84
CA TRP A 86 -0.43 5.63 -6.92
C TRP A 86 -1.47 4.52 -7.13
N ALA A 87 -1.22 3.58 -8.05
CA ALA A 87 -2.11 2.46 -8.30
C ALA A 87 -2.31 1.60 -7.04
N TRP A 88 -1.23 1.30 -6.33
CA TRP A 88 -1.31 0.59 -5.05
C TRP A 88 -2.06 1.39 -3.98
N ARG A 89 -1.86 2.72 -3.93
CA ARG A 89 -2.58 3.58 -2.98
C ARG A 89 -4.09 3.56 -3.23
N GLU A 90 -4.54 3.57 -4.48
CA GLU A 90 -5.96 3.44 -4.82
C GLU A 90 -6.51 2.07 -4.41
N ALA A 91 -5.75 0.99 -4.63
CA ALA A 91 -6.13 -0.34 -4.14
C ALA A 91 -6.32 -0.35 -2.61
N LEU A 92 -5.45 0.32 -1.85
CA LEU A 92 -5.61 0.44 -0.39
C LEU A 92 -6.88 1.19 0.00
N LYS A 93 -7.24 2.27 -0.69
CA LYS A 93 -8.49 3.00 -0.44
C LYS A 93 -9.72 2.11 -0.66
N HIS A 94 -9.73 1.30 -1.71
CA HIS A 94 -10.82 0.36 -1.95
C HIS A 94 -10.92 -0.71 -0.85
N ILE A 95 -9.80 -1.22 -0.34
CA ILE A 95 -9.81 -2.14 0.81
C ILE A 95 -10.33 -1.41 2.06
N ALA A 96 -9.86 -0.18 2.31
CA ALA A 96 -10.27 0.60 3.48
C ALA A 96 -11.78 0.91 3.46
N ALA A 97 -12.37 1.12 2.28
CA ALA A 97 -13.80 1.37 2.12
C ALA A 97 -14.69 0.20 2.61
N VAL A 98 -14.17 -1.03 2.68
CA VAL A 98 -14.88 -2.16 3.29
C VAL A 98 -15.12 -1.94 4.78
N TYR A 99 -14.27 -1.17 5.44
CA TYR A 99 -14.33 -0.84 6.86
C TYR A 99 -14.86 0.58 7.12
N ARG A 100 -15.61 1.17 6.18
CA ARG A 100 -16.09 2.57 6.27
C ARG A 100 -16.93 2.89 7.51
N ASP A 101 -17.57 1.86 8.08
CA ASP A 101 -18.44 1.99 9.26
C ASP A 101 -17.65 1.81 10.58
N HIS A 102 -16.32 1.59 10.50
CA HIS A 102 -15.44 1.48 11.65
C HIS A 102 -15.13 2.88 12.24
N PRO A 103 -15.13 3.07 13.58
CA PRO A 103 -14.88 4.37 14.20
C PRO A 103 -13.52 5.00 13.84
N ASP A 104 -12.50 4.17 13.63
CA ASP A 104 -11.15 4.65 13.26
C ASP A 104 -10.97 4.85 11.74
N TYR A 105 -12.02 4.68 10.94
CA TYR A 105 -11.96 4.94 9.50
C TYR A 105 -11.83 6.45 9.24
N ASP A 106 -10.85 6.85 8.43
CA ASP A 106 -10.69 8.23 8.00
C ASP A 106 -11.35 8.45 6.62
N SER A 107 -12.23 9.45 6.55
CA SER A 107 -12.90 9.87 5.30
C SER A 107 -11.93 10.29 4.18
N ALA A 108 -10.70 10.68 4.51
CA ALA A 108 -9.65 10.96 3.54
C ALA A 108 -9.20 9.73 2.73
N TRP A 109 -9.57 8.52 3.15
CA TRP A 109 -9.30 7.26 2.44
C TRP A 109 -10.45 6.82 1.54
N ARG A 110 -11.47 7.66 1.34
CA ARG A 110 -12.55 7.38 0.39
C ARG A 110 -11.95 7.26 -1.03
N ALA A 111 -12.27 6.15 -1.69
CA ALA A 111 -11.95 5.90 -3.09
C ALA A 111 -12.86 6.70 -4.02
#